data_AF-A0A6C0FP02-F1
#
_entry.id   AF-A0A6C0FP02-F1
#
_cell.length_a   1.000
_cell.length_b   1.000
_cell.length_c   1.000
_cell.angle_alpha   90.00
_cell.angle_beta   90.00
_cell.angle_gamma   90.00
#
_symmetry.space_group_name_H-M   'P 1'
#
loop_
_entity.id
_entity.type
_entity.pdbx_description
1 polymer ?
#
loop_
_entity_poly.entity_id
_entity_poly.type
_entity_poly.pdbx_seq_one_letter_code
_entity_poly.pdbx_strand_id
1 'polypeptide(L)'
;MRSRALDRSALLLQARRTAAPLLLLLVAAAMLLVAPPARAAAPVVAAAQACVADATTGCIVGTLRTSTGDPVTGAVVQAVGPAGELTATSDATGRWSIPVTEPGEYVVTLDVATIPAGEVLRQPGNNPRTVQVGLGASAAALFPLGEPAAGGSGGGDEPSDGPTPTPGTDDGGTQSSSTGGGGITASRVAQLTVNGLVFGTLLALASVGLSLIYGTTGLSNFAHGEQVSLGGILAYVGTQLVGLPLIPSAIIAVVLGAASGWLQDAVLWRPLRRRGVGMIQQMIVTIGLSMAISYVYQFFFGAGPLRIVTETPTSVTLGPVRLTVTTLWSMLIAVVALAGVAYFLLRTRAGRATRAVSDNPALSAASGISVNRTIRLVWVIGAGLAALGGVLVGLYFGATSWYSGGAMLLLMFAAVTLGGLGAAFGALAGSIVIGLVVELSSLWIPTDMRYASALVILILVLLVRPQGILGRATRVG
;
A
#
# COMPACT_ATOMS: atom_id res chain seq x y z
N MET A 1 -27.49 -18.21 -50.62
CA MET A 1 -26.57 -17.28 -49.90
C MET A 1 -27.00 -16.91 -48.47
N ARG A 2 -28.29 -16.96 -48.09
CA ARG A 2 -28.75 -16.64 -46.71
C ARG A 2 -28.39 -17.68 -45.62
N SER A 3 -28.28 -18.98 -45.93
CA SER A 3 -28.00 -20.00 -44.88
C SER A 3 -26.55 -19.98 -44.36
N ARG A 4 -25.56 -19.71 -45.22
CA ARG A 4 -24.14 -19.60 -44.80
C ARG A 4 -23.84 -18.39 -43.91
N ALA A 5 -24.68 -17.34 -43.97
CA ALA A 5 -24.53 -16.16 -43.12
C ALA A 5 -25.04 -16.40 -41.68
N LEU A 6 -26.15 -17.15 -41.55
CA LEU A 6 -26.73 -17.53 -40.25
C LEU A 6 -25.79 -18.47 -39.47
N ASP A 7 -25.15 -19.39 -40.18
CA ASP A 7 -24.23 -20.37 -39.60
C ASP A 7 -22.94 -19.72 -39.06
N ARG A 8 -22.39 -18.72 -39.78
CA ARG A 8 -21.25 -17.93 -39.31
C ARG A 8 -21.58 -17.10 -38.07
N SER A 9 -22.78 -16.53 -37.97
CA SER A 9 -23.21 -15.80 -36.77
C SER A 9 -23.38 -16.72 -35.55
N ALA A 10 -23.88 -17.94 -35.75
CA ALA A 10 -24.02 -18.95 -34.69
C ALA A 10 -22.65 -19.46 -34.19
N LEU A 11 -21.72 -19.73 -35.10
CA LEU A 11 -20.33 -20.10 -34.78
C LEU A 11 -19.58 -19.00 -34.04
N LEU A 12 -19.75 -17.73 -34.43
CA LEU A 12 -19.14 -16.58 -33.74
C LEU A 12 -19.76 -16.33 -32.35
N LEU A 13 -21.04 -16.70 -32.14
CA LEU A 13 -21.71 -16.64 -30.83
C LEU A 13 -21.26 -17.79 -29.91
N GLN A 14 -21.06 -18.99 -30.45
CA GLN A 14 -20.50 -20.14 -29.71
C GLN A 14 -19.04 -19.91 -29.33
N ALA A 15 -18.20 -19.45 -30.26
CA ALA A 15 -16.79 -19.12 -29.98
C ALA A 15 -16.63 -18.02 -28.91
N ARG A 16 -17.56 -17.05 -28.87
CA ARG A 16 -17.58 -16.01 -27.81
C ARG A 16 -18.10 -16.52 -26.46
N ARG A 17 -18.95 -17.56 -26.45
CA ARG A 17 -19.46 -18.20 -25.22
C ARG A 17 -18.42 -19.13 -24.59
N THR A 18 -17.53 -19.73 -25.37
CA THR A 18 -16.47 -20.61 -24.88
C THR A 18 -15.16 -19.89 -24.54
N ALA A 19 -14.82 -18.79 -25.22
CA ALA A 19 -13.59 -18.04 -24.95
C ALA A 19 -13.56 -17.36 -23.56
N ALA A 20 -14.72 -16.98 -23.02
CA ALA A 20 -14.85 -16.33 -21.71
C ALA A 20 -14.54 -17.25 -20.51
N PRO A 21 -15.14 -18.44 -20.38
CA PRO A 21 -14.75 -19.40 -19.36
C PRO A 21 -13.33 -19.91 -19.59
N LEU A 22 -12.88 -20.03 -20.85
CA LEU A 22 -11.49 -20.39 -21.17
C LEU A 22 -10.48 -19.34 -20.68
N LEU A 23 -10.80 -18.04 -20.76
CA LEU A 23 -9.91 -16.98 -20.27
C LEU A 23 -9.92 -16.85 -18.74
N LEU A 24 -11.06 -17.08 -18.08
CA LEU A 24 -11.15 -17.22 -16.62
C LEU A 24 -10.40 -18.45 -16.13
N LEU A 25 -10.48 -19.56 -16.86
CA LEU A 25 -9.66 -20.75 -16.67
C LEU A 25 -8.20 -20.48 -16.96
N LEU A 26 -7.84 -19.59 -17.90
CA LEU A 26 -6.44 -19.22 -18.18
C LEU A 26 -5.88 -18.25 -17.14
N VAL A 27 -6.68 -17.36 -16.56
CA VAL A 27 -6.26 -16.51 -15.43
C VAL A 27 -6.16 -17.35 -14.16
N ALA A 28 -7.11 -18.25 -13.91
CA ALA A 28 -7.02 -19.23 -12.83
C ALA A 28 -5.86 -20.21 -13.05
N ALA A 29 -5.63 -20.68 -14.27
CA ALA A 29 -4.50 -21.54 -14.62
C ALA A 29 -3.17 -20.79 -14.57
N ALA A 30 -3.11 -19.52 -14.95
CA ALA A 30 -1.94 -18.67 -14.76
C ALA A 30 -1.68 -18.42 -13.26
N MET A 31 -2.73 -18.26 -12.45
CA MET A 31 -2.59 -18.20 -10.99
C MET A 31 -2.21 -19.55 -10.38
N LEU A 32 -2.63 -20.70 -10.96
CA LEU A 32 -2.16 -22.03 -10.57
C LEU A 32 -0.73 -22.34 -11.04
N LEU A 33 -0.32 -21.82 -12.20
CA LEU A 33 1.04 -21.98 -12.75
C LEU A 33 2.06 -21.11 -12.01
N VAL A 34 1.59 -20.05 -11.34
CA VAL A 34 2.40 -19.16 -10.50
C VAL A 34 2.14 -19.38 -9.01
N ALA A 35 1.26 -20.33 -8.67
CA ALA A 35 1.25 -20.88 -7.32
C ALA A 35 2.65 -21.46 -7.07
N PRO A 36 3.28 -21.16 -5.92
CA PRO A 36 4.56 -21.78 -5.60
C PRO A 36 4.39 -23.29 -5.75
N PRO A 37 5.35 -24.02 -6.34
CA PRO A 37 5.30 -25.46 -6.30
C PRO A 37 5.10 -25.82 -4.83
N ALA A 38 4.18 -26.76 -4.56
CA ALA A 38 4.09 -27.40 -3.26
C ALA A 38 5.46 -27.99 -2.97
N ARG A 39 6.36 -27.18 -2.41
CA ARG A 39 7.57 -27.64 -1.80
C ARG A 39 7.04 -28.54 -0.71
N ALA A 40 7.29 -29.84 -0.88
CA ALA A 40 7.35 -30.74 0.26
C ALA A 40 8.04 -29.94 1.36
N ALA A 41 7.31 -29.71 2.46
CA ALA A 41 7.84 -28.97 3.58
C ALA A 41 9.22 -29.55 3.83
N ALA A 42 10.27 -28.78 3.52
CA ALA A 42 11.59 -29.08 4.05
C ALA A 42 11.33 -29.22 5.55
N PRO A 43 11.87 -30.26 6.20
CA PRO A 43 11.58 -30.52 7.60
C PRO A 43 11.74 -29.19 8.32
N VAL A 44 10.62 -28.72 8.89
CA VAL A 44 10.62 -27.54 9.73
C VAL A 44 11.47 -27.94 10.90
N VAL A 45 12.76 -27.63 10.82
CA VAL A 45 13.60 -27.52 12.00
C VAL A 45 12.90 -26.46 12.82
N ALA A 46 12.31 -26.89 13.94
CA ALA A 46 11.56 -26.04 14.83
C ALA A 46 12.42 -24.83 15.22
N ALA A 47 12.20 -23.71 14.53
CA ALA A 47 12.76 -22.44 14.89
C ALA A 47 12.06 -21.96 16.16
N ALA A 48 12.80 -21.32 17.07
CA ALA A 48 12.24 -20.64 18.22
C ALA A 48 11.06 -19.77 17.75
N GLN A 49 9.90 -19.95 18.40
CA GLN A 49 8.63 -19.41 17.95
C GLN A 49 8.71 -17.88 17.81
N ALA A 50 8.54 -17.36 16.60
CA ALA A 50 8.52 -15.92 16.36
C ALA A 50 7.39 -15.28 17.16
N CYS A 51 7.71 -14.30 18.01
CA CYS A 51 6.72 -13.61 18.83
C CYS A 51 5.66 -12.92 17.96
N VAL A 52 4.39 -13.15 18.28
CA VAL A 52 3.24 -12.49 17.64
C VAL A 52 2.61 -11.58 18.70
N ALA A 53 2.56 -10.28 18.44
CA ALA A 53 1.95 -9.33 19.37
C ALA A 53 0.43 -9.42 19.30
N ASP A 54 -0.22 -9.48 20.46
CA ASP A 54 -1.68 -9.56 20.62
C ASP A 54 -2.14 -8.77 21.85
N ALA A 55 -3.44 -8.81 22.15
CA ALA A 55 -4.01 -8.04 23.27
C ALA A 55 -3.37 -8.32 24.64
N THR A 56 -2.68 -9.44 24.80
CA THR A 56 -2.04 -9.90 26.04
C THR A 56 -0.52 -9.95 25.96
N THR A 57 0.06 -9.77 24.77
CA THR A 57 1.48 -10.00 24.49
C THR A 57 2.07 -8.86 23.67
N GLY A 58 3.11 -8.21 24.20
CA GLY A 58 4.03 -7.36 23.44
C GLY A 58 5.23 -8.16 22.96
N CYS A 59 5.95 -7.68 21.95
CA CYS A 59 7.14 -8.36 21.44
C CYS A 59 8.35 -7.43 21.39
N ILE A 60 9.46 -7.80 22.03
CA ILE A 60 10.75 -7.19 21.75
C ILE A 60 11.40 -8.01 20.64
N VAL A 61 11.77 -7.37 19.54
CA VAL A 61 12.31 -8.05 18.36
C VAL A 61 13.59 -7.41 17.87
N GLY A 62 14.44 -8.20 17.24
CA GLY A 62 15.64 -7.71 16.60
C GLY A 62 16.21 -8.67 15.58
N THR A 63 17.21 -8.18 14.86
CA THR A 63 18.01 -8.99 13.94
C THR A 63 19.49 -8.76 14.21
N LEU A 64 20.27 -9.81 14.08
CA LEU A 64 21.71 -9.81 14.22
C LEU A 64 22.32 -10.29 12.90
N ARG A 65 23.20 -9.46 12.35
CA ARG A 65 23.94 -9.74 11.13
C ARG A 65 25.40 -9.38 11.34
N THR A 66 26.28 -10.18 10.79
CA THR A 66 27.72 -9.94 10.75
C THR A 66 28.04 -8.68 9.93
N SER A 67 29.27 -8.21 10.03
CA SER A 67 29.82 -7.14 9.18
C SER A 67 29.70 -7.43 7.68
N THR A 68 29.76 -8.70 7.29
CA THR A 68 29.57 -9.20 5.91
C THR A 68 28.10 -9.36 5.50
N GLY A 69 27.16 -9.20 6.45
CA GLY A 69 25.72 -9.29 6.21
C GLY A 69 25.09 -10.67 6.44
N ASP A 70 25.88 -11.65 6.87
CA ASP A 70 25.42 -13.02 7.18
C ASP A 70 24.62 -13.06 8.49
N PRO A 71 23.61 -13.93 8.62
CA PRO A 71 22.81 -14.04 9.84
C PRO A 71 23.63 -14.60 11.01
N VAL A 72 23.53 -13.98 12.18
CA VAL A 72 24.17 -14.49 13.40
C VAL A 72 23.20 -15.43 14.11
N THR A 73 23.55 -16.71 14.21
CA THR A 73 22.73 -17.75 14.86
C THR A 73 23.27 -18.07 16.25
N GLY A 74 22.38 -18.25 17.24
CA GLY A 74 22.72 -18.67 18.59
C GLY A 74 23.20 -17.57 19.54
N ALA A 75 23.14 -16.31 19.13
CA ALA A 75 23.49 -15.20 20.01
C ALA A 75 22.38 -14.97 21.06
N VAL A 76 22.78 -14.82 22.31
CA VAL A 76 21.89 -14.68 23.47
C VAL A 76 21.58 -13.21 23.72
N VAL A 77 20.30 -12.89 23.82
CA VAL A 77 19.77 -11.57 24.16
C VAL A 77 18.91 -11.68 25.41
N GLN A 78 19.18 -10.84 26.40
CA GLN A 78 18.42 -10.74 27.64
C GLN A 78 17.63 -9.44 27.67
N ALA A 79 16.43 -9.46 28.23
CA ALA A 79 15.64 -8.26 28.52
C ALA A 79 15.20 -8.30 29.98
N VAL A 80 15.46 -7.23 30.71
CA VAL A 80 15.07 -7.06 32.11
C VAL A 80 14.04 -5.94 32.19
N GLY A 81 12.87 -6.22 32.78
CA GLY A 81 11.81 -5.24 32.93
C GLY A 81 10.73 -5.67 33.93
N PRO A 82 9.51 -5.10 33.87
CA PRO A 82 8.41 -5.38 34.79
C PRO A 82 8.06 -6.87 34.90
N ALA A 83 8.06 -7.58 33.76
CA ALA A 83 7.81 -9.04 33.70
C ALA A 83 9.00 -9.90 34.19
N GLY A 84 10.06 -9.30 34.75
CA GLY A 84 11.28 -9.99 35.16
C GLY A 84 12.34 -10.08 34.07
N GLU A 85 13.24 -11.05 34.22
CA GLU A 85 14.34 -11.32 33.28
C GLU A 85 13.91 -12.38 32.25
N LEU A 86 14.03 -12.02 30.97
CA LEU A 86 13.61 -12.84 29.84
C LEU A 86 14.76 -12.98 28.86
N THR A 87 14.98 -14.20 28.35
CA THR A 87 16.11 -14.50 27.46
C THR A 87 15.62 -15.11 26.15
N ALA A 88 16.22 -14.69 25.04
CA ALA A 88 16.02 -15.27 23.72
C ALA A 88 17.36 -15.52 23.03
N THR A 89 17.34 -16.44 22.06
CA THR A 89 18.48 -16.70 21.18
C THR A 89 18.13 -16.40 19.74
N SER A 90 19.12 -15.96 18.95
CA SER A 90 18.92 -15.72 17.53
C SER A 90 18.80 -17.02 16.73
N ASP A 91 17.83 -17.05 15.82
CA ASP A 91 17.55 -18.17 14.94
C ASP A 91 18.50 -18.25 13.74
N ALA A 92 18.31 -19.26 12.89
CA ALA A 92 19.11 -19.48 11.68
C ALA A 92 19.03 -18.34 10.64
N THR A 93 18.08 -17.42 10.79
CA THR A 93 17.92 -16.22 9.96
C THR A 93 18.47 -14.96 10.62
N GLY A 94 19.08 -15.11 11.80
CA GLY A 94 19.60 -14.02 12.63
C GLY A 94 18.51 -13.23 13.35
N ARG A 95 17.27 -13.73 13.39
CA ARG A 95 16.16 -13.06 14.08
C ARG A 95 16.04 -13.57 15.50
N TRP A 96 15.64 -12.70 16.41
CA TRP A 96 15.33 -13.08 17.78
C TRP A 96 14.10 -12.30 18.25
N SER A 97 13.37 -12.88 19.20
CA SER A 97 12.20 -12.23 19.79
C SER A 97 11.97 -12.66 21.23
N ILE A 98 11.60 -11.70 22.08
CA ILE A 98 11.21 -11.91 23.47
C ILE A 98 9.74 -11.49 23.62
N PRO A 99 8.82 -12.42 23.93
CA PRO A 99 7.46 -12.07 24.30
C PRO A 99 7.42 -11.45 25.70
N VAL A 100 6.66 -10.37 25.85
CA VAL A 100 6.44 -9.70 27.14
C VAL A 100 4.94 -9.64 27.45
N THR A 101 4.58 -9.94 28.69
CA THR A 101 3.18 -9.96 29.15
C THR A 101 2.80 -8.72 29.96
N GLU A 102 3.77 -7.86 30.28
CA GLU A 102 3.55 -6.60 30.98
C GLU A 102 4.07 -5.45 30.13
N PRO A 103 3.29 -4.38 29.91
CA PRO A 103 3.77 -3.20 29.22
C PRO A 103 4.71 -2.41 30.14
N GLY A 104 5.75 -1.83 29.57
CA GLY A 104 6.68 -0.98 30.31
C GLY A 104 8.07 -0.89 29.70
N GLU A 105 9.00 -0.43 30.52
CA GLU A 105 10.39 -0.22 30.12
C GLU A 105 11.19 -1.51 30.28
N TYR A 106 11.88 -1.93 29.22
CA TYR A 106 12.76 -3.09 29.23
C TYR A 106 14.19 -2.68 28.85
N VAL A 107 15.15 -3.11 29.65
CA VAL A 107 16.58 -2.97 29.39
C VAL A 107 17.06 -4.23 28.68
N VAL A 108 17.45 -4.10 27.42
CA VAL A 108 17.84 -5.22 26.56
C VAL A 108 19.35 -5.27 26.41
N THR A 109 19.94 -6.43 26.68
CA THR A 109 21.38 -6.67 26.65
C THR A 109 21.71 -7.82 25.69
N LEU A 110 22.62 -7.58 24.75
CA LEU A 110 23.22 -8.65 23.94
C LEU A 110 24.44 -9.21 24.66
N ASP A 111 24.49 -10.54 24.84
CA ASP A 111 25.69 -11.20 25.35
C ASP A 111 26.75 -11.29 24.24
N VAL A 112 27.74 -10.42 24.33
CA VAL A 112 28.88 -10.34 23.39
C VAL A 112 29.80 -11.57 23.44
N ALA A 113 29.67 -12.46 24.42
CA ALA A 113 30.39 -13.75 24.39
C ALA A 113 29.77 -14.75 23.40
N THR A 114 28.51 -14.53 23.00
CA THR A 114 27.74 -15.46 22.15
C THR A 114 27.72 -15.08 20.66
N ILE A 115 28.37 -13.97 20.28
CA ILE A 115 28.52 -13.58 18.89
C ILE A 115 29.71 -14.31 18.23
N PRO A 116 29.69 -14.51 16.90
CA PRO A 116 30.79 -15.16 16.17
C PRO A 116 32.13 -14.47 16.37
N ALA A 117 33.22 -15.25 16.42
CA ALA A 117 34.57 -14.74 16.60
C ALA A 117 34.96 -13.74 15.49
N GLY A 118 35.51 -12.58 15.88
CA GLY A 118 35.92 -11.51 14.96
C GLY A 118 34.86 -10.43 14.73
N GLU A 119 33.64 -10.61 15.22
CA GLU A 119 32.61 -9.56 15.21
C GLU A 119 32.63 -8.76 16.51
N VAL A 120 32.46 -7.45 16.39
CA VAL A 120 32.33 -6.54 17.53
C VAL A 120 31.07 -5.69 17.36
N LEU A 121 30.51 -5.24 18.47
CA LEU A 121 29.44 -4.25 18.45
C LEU A 121 29.97 -2.97 17.82
N ARG A 122 29.28 -2.48 16.79
CA ARG A 122 29.60 -1.19 16.14
C ARG A 122 29.51 -0.01 17.12
N GLN A 123 28.65 -0.15 18.13
CA GLN A 123 28.40 0.84 19.18
C GLN A 123 28.32 0.13 20.55
N PRO A 124 29.47 -0.12 21.22
CA PRO A 124 29.48 -0.81 22.51
C PRO A 124 28.68 -0.08 23.59
N GLY A 125 28.67 1.26 23.57
CA GLY A 125 27.91 2.09 24.53
C GLY A 125 26.38 1.98 24.42
N ASN A 126 25.86 1.29 23.40
CA ASN A 126 24.42 1.03 23.23
C ASN A 126 24.03 -0.39 23.67
N ASN A 127 24.87 -1.07 24.46
CA ASN A 127 24.59 -2.35 25.09
C ASN A 127 24.90 -2.23 26.60
N PRO A 128 23.88 -2.11 27.47
CA PRO A 128 22.46 -2.38 27.22
C PRO A 128 21.68 -1.24 26.55
N ARG A 129 20.52 -1.58 25.97
CA ARG A 129 19.60 -0.66 25.28
C ARG A 129 18.21 -0.68 25.91
N THR A 130 17.69 0.49 26.27
CA THR A 130 16.34 0.61 26.82
C THR A 130 15.29 0.72 25.71
N VAL A 131 14.22 -0.06 25.81
CA VAL A 131 13.06 -0.04 24.91
C VAL A 131 11.75 0.01 25.69
N GLN A 132 10.78 0.77 25.19
CA GLN A 132 9.43 0.82 25.74
C GLN A 132 8.52 -0.11 24.95
N VAL A 133 7.80 -1.00 25.62
CA VAL A 133 6.99 -2.05 24.99
C VAL A 133 5.55 -1.95 25.49
N GLY A 134 4.60 -1.96 24.55
CA GLY A 134 3.17 -2.09 24.82
C GLY A 134 2.63 -3.46 24.43
N LEU A 135 1.57 -3.92 25.09
CA LEU A 135 0.82 -5.10 24.65
C LEU A 135 0.18 -4.83 23.28
N GLY A 136 0.18 -5.82 22.40
CA GLY A 136 -0.32 -5.68 21.02
C GLY A 136 0.62 -4.95 20.08
N ALA A 137 1.82 -4.57 20.54
CA ALA A 137 2.84 -3.90 19.74
C ALA A 137 4.19 -4.63 19.80
N SER A 138 5.06 -4.29 18.85
CA SER A 138 6.45 -4.74 18.85
C SER A 138 7.43 -3.58 19.03
N ALA A 139 8.41 -3.75 19.91
CA ALA A 139 9.51 -2.83 20.10
C ALA A 139 10.80 -3.40 19.51
N ALA A 140 11.57 -2.58 18.79
CA ALA A 140 12.79 -3.03 18.13
C ALA A 140 14.04 -2.71 18.97
N ALA A 141 14.80 -3.73 19.35
CA ALA A 141 16.14 -3.60 19.90
C ALA A 141 17.16 -4.11 18.85
N LEU A 142 18.10 -3.24 18.44
CA LEU A 142 19.06 -3.54 17.38
C LEU A 142 20.48 -3.36 17.91
N PHE A 143 21.32 -4.34 17.61
CA PHE A 143 22.73 -4.38 17.99
C PHE A 143 23.58 -4.59 16.73
N PRO A 144 23.87 -3.53 15.96
CA PRO A 144 24.63 -3.66 14.73
C PRO A 144 26.08 -4.10 15.01
N LEU A 145 26.56 -5.08 14.25
CA LEU A 145 27.94 -5.57 14.31
C LEU A 145 28.81 -4.93 13.21
N GLY A 146 30.11 -4.90 13.44
CA GLY A 146 31.13 -4.44 12.49
C GLY A 146 32.05 -3.37 13.06
N GLU A 147 32.92 -2.81 12.22
CA GLU A 147 33.96 -1.87 12.63
C GLU A 147 33.39 -0.71 13.49
N PRO A 148 34.03 -0.38 14.63
CA PRO A 148 33.62 0.74 15.45
C PRO A 148 33.55 2.02 14.62
N ALA A 149 32.41 2.69 14.62
CA ALA A 149 32.26 3.91 13.82
C ALA A 149 33.23 4.98 14.35
N ALA A 150 34.22 5.36 13.53
CA ALA A 150 35.04 6.54 13.79
C ALA A 150 34.16 7.79 13.66
N GLY A 151 33.85 8.44 14.78
CA GLY A 151 33.17 9.74 14.81
C GLY A 151 31.65 9.66 14.98
N GLY A 152 31.22 9.51 16.23
CA GLY A 152 29.86 9.79 16.68
C GLY A 152 29.90 10.11 18.16
N SER A 153 30.02 11.40 18.48
CA SER A 153 30.04 11.95 19.85
C SER A 153 28.82 11.48 20.67
N GLY A 154 29.00 10.39 21.42
CA GLY A 154 28.30 10.15 22.67
C GLY A 154 29.24 10.62 23.77
N GLY A 155 28.92 11.77 24.38
CA GLY A 155 29.66 12.27 25.54
C GLY A 155 29.51 11.28 26.70
N GLY A 156 30.62 10.66 27.07
CA GLY A 156 30.80 10.00 28.35
C GLY A 156 32.03 10.65 28.97
N ASP A 157 31.81 11.49 29.97
CA ASP A 157 32.86 12.06 30.81
C ASP A 157 33.52 10.93 31.61
N GLU A 158 34.84 10.77 31.46
CA GLU A 158 35.71 10.14 32.47
C GLU A 158 36.32 11.22 33.37
N PRO A 159 36.59 10.92 34.65
CA PRO A 159 36.82 11.91 35.69
C PRO A 159 38.24 12.47 35.60
N SER A 160 38.37 13.79 35.60
CA SER A 160 39.65 14.46 35.79
C SER A 160 39.65 15.23 37.12
N ASP A 161 40.64 14.90 37.95
CA ASP A 161 40.95 15.54 39.21
C ASP A 161 41.22 17.04 39.06
N GLY A 162 40.50 17.86 39.82
CA GLY A 162 40.71 19.30 39.94
C GLY A 162 39.73 19.94 40.94
N PRO A 163 40.15 20.92 41.76
CA PRO A 163 39.59 21.10 43.11
C PRO A 163 38.29 21.91 43.15
N THR A 164 37.54 21.60 44.21
CA THR A 164 36.33 22.22 44.78
C THR A 164 36.06 23.69 44.43
N PRO A 165 34.77 24.03 44.18
CA PRO A 165 34.20 25.21 44.82
C PRO A 165 32.87 24.92 45.54
N THR A 166 32.89 25.36 46.80
CA THR A 166 31.85 25.92 47.69
C THR A 166 30.35 25.82 47.33
N PRO A 167 29.46 25.54 48.31
CA PRO A 167 28.01 25.47 48.09
C PRO A 167 27.37 26.85 48.16
N GLY A 168 26.52 27.18 47.17
CA GLY A 168 25.78 28.44 47.16
C GLY A 168 24.65 28.47 46.13
N THR A 169 23.43 28.52 46.68
CA THR A 169 22.20 29.15 46.15
C THR A 169 21.51 28.55 44.92
N ASP A 170 20.43 27.82 45.21
CA ASP A 170 19.10 27.89 44.61
C ASP A 170 18.94 28.74 43.34
N ASP A 171 18.73 28.05 42.21
CA ASP A 171 17.70 28.43 41.25
C ASP A 171 17.03 27.15 40.74
N GLY A 172 15.76 26.99 41.11
CA GLY A 172 14.90 25.88 40.73
C GLY A 172 14.63 25.85 39.23
N GLY A 173 15.55 25.29 38.46
CA GLY A 173 15.31 24.84 37.10
C GLY A 173 14.60 23.49 37.14
N THR A 174 13.27 23.52 37.12
CA THR A 174 12.45 22.33 36.86
C THR A 174 12.82 21.82 35.46
N GLN A 175 13.73 20.85 35.38
CA GLN A 175 13.83 20.01 34.18
C GLN A 175 12.60 19.12 34.18
N SER A 176 11.50 19.70 33.69
CA SER A 176 10.37 18.94 33.20
C SER A 176 10.93 17.96 32.18
N SER A 177 10.98 16.70 32.59
CA SER A 177 10.97 15.54 31.71
C SER A 177 9.82 15.72 30.72
N SER A 178 10.10 16.32 29.56
CA SER A 178 9.14 16.39 28.48
C SER A 178 9.06 14.98 27.90
N THR A 179 8.12 14.21 28.44
CA THR A 179 7.39 13.17 27.71
C THR A 179 7.08 13.74 26.33
N GLY A 180 7.80 13.29 25.30
CA GLY A 180 7.82 13.90 23.98
C GLY A 180 6.49 13.71 23.24
N GLY A 181 5.49 14.52 23.56
CA GLY A 181 4.50 14.93 22.59
C GLY A 181 5.27 15.68 21.50
N GLY A 182 5.60 15.00 20.40
CA GLY A 182 6.45 15.55 19.35
C GLY A 182 5.86 16.83 18.81
N GLY A 183 6.38 17.98 19.24
CA GLY A 183 5.91 19.30 18.86
C GLY A 183 5.82 19.44 17.34
N ILE A 184 4.86 20.23 16.88
CA ILE A 184 4.67 20.51 15.46
C ILE A 184 5.86 21.35 14.99
N THR A 185 6.89 20.70 14.45
CA THR A 185 8.05 21.37 13.84
C THR A 185 7.79 21.68 12.37
N ALA A 186 8.37 22.78 11.87
CA ALA A 186 8.26 23.16 10.47
C ALA A 186 8.78 22.06 9.52
N SER A 187 9.82 21.33 9.92
CA SER A 187 10.35 20.18 9.16
C SER A 187 9.38 19.01 9.12
N ARG A 188 8.68 18.71 10.22
CA ARG A 188 7.65 17.67 10.26
C ARG A 188 6.45 18.03 9.40
N VAL A 189 5.99 19.28 9.45
CA VAL A 189 4.91 19.76 8.58
C VAL A 189 5.33 19.63 7.11
N ALA A 190 6.52 20.09 6.74
CA ALA A 190 7.04 19.98 5.38
C ALA A 190 7.12 18.52 4.92
N GLN A 191 7.62 17.61 5.76
CA GLN A 191 7.68 16.18 5.45
C GLN A 191 6.28 15.59 5.20
N LEU A 192 5.31 15.89 6.08
CA LEU A 192 3.95 15.36 5.95
C LEU A 192 3.22 15.95 4.75
N THR A 193 3.45 17.22 4.41
CA THR A 193 2.93 17.82 3.18
C THR A 193 3.44 17.10 1.95
N VAL A 194 4.75 16.81 1.88
CA VAL A 194 5.33 16.08 0.74
C VAL A 194 4.84 14.64 0.69
N ASN A 195 4.78 13.94 1.83
CA ASN A 195 4.20 12.60 1.89
C ASN A 195 2.73 12.61 1.43
N GLY A 196 1.97 13.62 1.82
CA GLY A 196 0.57 13.79 1.44
C GLY A 196 0.40 14.04 -0.06
N LEU A 197 1.32 14.80 -0.67
CA LEU A 197 1.35 15.01 -2.11
C LEU A 197 1.70 13.72 -2.86
N VAL A 198 2.70 12.97 -2.39
CA VAL A 198 3.06 11.66 -2.94
C VAL A 198 1.87 10.72 -2.86
N PHE A 199 1.34 10.51 -1.65
CA PHE A 199 0.22 9.61 -1.41
C PHE A 199 -1.03 10.02 -2.21
N GLY A 200 -1.34 11.32 -2.25
CA GLY A 200 -2.44 11.87 -3.02
C GLY A 200 -2.27 11.66 -4.53
N THR A 201 -1.05 11.73 -5.06
CA THR A 201 -0.78 11.48 -6.49
C THR A 201 -0.95 10.00 -6.83
N LEU A 202 -0.49 9.09 -5.96
CA LEU A 202 -0.70 7.65 -6.11
C LEU A 202 -2.18 7.27 -5.99
N LEU A 203 -2.88 7.88 -5.02
CA LEU A 203 -4.32 7.74 -4.85
C LEU A 203 -5.08 8.28 -6.07
N ALA A 204 -4.64 9.40 -6.66
CA ALA A 204 -5.23 9.98 -7.86
C ALA A 204 -5.15 8.99 -9.03
N LEU A 205 -4.00 8.35 -9.22
CA LEU A 205 -3.81 7.37 -10.26
C LEU A 205 -4.80 6.20 -10.15
N ALA A 206 -5.00 5.68 -8.94
CA ALA A 206 -5.97 4.62 -8.68
C ALA A 206 -7.44 5.09 -8.82
N SER A 207 -7.72 6.34 -8.41
CA SER A 207 -9.07 6.94 -8.35
C SER A 207 -9.59 7.40 -9.71
N VAL A 208 -8.73 7.89 -10.61
CA VAL A 208 -9.13 8.38 -11.94
C VAL A 208 -9.83 7.28 -12.73
N GLY A 209 -9.33 6.04 -12.66
CA GLY A 209 -9.96 4.88 -13.29
C GLY A 209 -11.39 4.63 -12.80
N LEU A 210 -11.60 4.67 -11.48
CA LEU A 210 -12.92 4.54 -10.84
C LEU A 210 -13.87 5.63 -11.34
N SER A 211 -13.38 6.88 -11.39
CA SER A 211 -14.16 8.01 -11.87
C SER A 211 -14.53 7.92 -13.35
N LEU A 212 -13.65 7.39 -14.21
CA LEU A 212 -13.98 7.18 -15.63
C LEU A 212 -15.08 6.12 -15.80
N ILE A 213 -14.98 5.02 -15.05
CA ILE A 213 -15.98 3.94 -15.08
C ILE A 213 -17.34 4.50 -14.62
N TYR A 214 -17.37 5.17 -13.47
CA TYR A 214 -18.58 5.80 -12.97
C TYR A 214 -19.12 6.82 -13.98
N GLY A 215 -18.27 7.69 -14.52
CA GLY A 215 -18.70 8.75 -15.44
C GLY A 215 -19.31 8.21 -16.74
N THR A 216 -18.94 7.01 -17.20
CA THR A 216 -19.50 6.43 -18.45
C THR A 216 -20.62 5.44 -18.23
N THR A 217 -20.76 4.87 -17.03
CA THR A 217 -21.74 3.81 -16.77
C THR A 217 -22.71 4.13 -15.65
N GLY A 218 -22.41 5.10 -14.79
CA GLY A 218 -23.12 5.37 -13.53
C GLY A 218 -22.89 4.30 -12.45
N LEU A 219 -22.01 3.32 -12.69
CA LEU A 219 -21.79 2.19 -11.78
C LEU A 219 -20.73 2.54 -10.73
N SER A 220 -21.13 2.60 -9.46
CA SER A 220 -20.20 2.62 -8.32
C SER A 220 -19.60 1.23 -8.14
N ASN A 221 -18.41 1.01 -8.72
CA ASN A 221 -17.75 -0.29 -8.73
C ASN A 221 -16.94 -0.54 -7.44
N PHE A 222 -17.51 -1.27 -6.49
CA PHE A 222 -16.78 -1.66 -5.27
C PHE A 222 -15.62 -2.63 -5.54
N ALA A 223 -15.66 -3.41 -6.63
CA ALA A 223 -14.54 -4.30 -6.99
C ALA A 223 -13.33 -3.58 -7.60
N HIS A 224 -13.40 -2.25 -7.79
CA HIS A 224 -12.27 -1.47 -8.33
C HIS A 224 -11.06 -1.48 -7.38
N GLY A 225 -11.31 -1.52 -6.07
CA GLY A 225 -10.28 -1.67 -5.05
C GLY A 225 -9.41 -2.90 -5.30
N GLU A 226 -10.04 -4.02 -5.66
CA GLU A 226 -9.30 -5.24 -5.94
C GLU A 226 -8.41 -5.18 -7.18
N GLN A 227 -8.65 -4.24 -8.10
CA GLN A 227 -7.69 -4.01 -9.19
C GLN A 227 -6.40 -3.34 -8.69
N VAL A 228 -6.48 -2.57 -7.61
CA VAL A 228 -5.31 -2.02 -6.90
C VAL A 228 -4.56 -3.15 -6.19
N SER A 229 -5.26 -4.02 -5.46
CA SER A 229 -4.67 -5.23 -4.85
C SER A 229 -3.96 -6.08 -5.91
N LEU A 230 -4.62 -6.33 -7.05
CA LEU A 230 -4.08 -7.11 -8.16
C LEU A 230 -2.74 -6.56 -8.65
N GLY A 231 -2.63 -5.24 -8.84
CA GLY A 231 -1.40 -4.61 -9.29
C GLY A 231 -0.23 -4.85 -8.33
N GLY A 232 -0.44 -4.60 -7.04
CA GLY A 232 0.57 -4.86 -6.01
C GLY A 232 0.97 -6.34 -5.94
N ILE A 233 -0.01 -7.24 -5.96
CA ILE A 233 0.22 -8.69 -5.91
C ILE A 233 0.98 -9.16 -7.15
N LEU A 234 0.64 -8.69 -8.34
CA LEU A 234 1.37 -9.06 -9.57
C LEU A 234 2.79 -8.53 -9.58
N ALA A 235 3.06 -7.36 -9.00
CA ALA A 235 4.42 -6.88 -8.79
C ALA A 235 5.18 -7.76 -7.80
N TYR A 236 4.57 -8.17 -6.69
CA TYR A 236 5.14 -9.14 -5.74
C TYR A 236 5.45 -10.47 -6.44
N VAL A 237 4.49 -11.00 -7.19
CA VAL A 237 4.65 -12.25 -7.94
C VAL A 237 5.82 -12.17 -8.91
N GLY A 238 5.86 -11.12 -9.73
CA GLY A 238 6.93 -10.94 -10.71
C GLY A 238 8.30 -10.81 -10.06
N THR A 239 8.41 -10.05 -8.97
CA THR A 239 9.69 -9.78 -8.31
C THR A 239 10.14 -10.92 -7.41
N GLN A 240 9.27 -11.43 -6.56
CA GLN A 240 9.63 -12.37 -5.49
C GLN A 240 9.43 -13.84 -5.86
N LEU A 241 8.40 -14.18 -6.66
CA LEU A 241 8.15 -15.58 -7.04
C LEU A 241 8.84 -15.96 -8.34
N VAL A 242 8.78 -15.08 -9.34
CA VAL A 242 9.40 -15.31 -10.65
C VAL A 242 10.86 -14.84 -10.68
N GLY A 243 11.25 -13.89 -9.82
CA GLY A 243 12.61 -13.35 -9.78
C GLY A 243 12.91 -12.34 -10.91
N LEU A 244 11.87 -11.76 -11.52
CA LEU A 244 12.05 -10.72 -12.54
C LEU A 244 12.46 -9.39 -11.90
N PRO A 245 13.22 -8.54 -12.61
CA PRO A 245 13.47 -7.18 -12.17
C PRO A 245 12.18 -6.37 -12.00
N LEU A 246 12.21 -5.35 -11.13
CA LEU A 246 11.02 -4.59 -10.76
C LEU A 246 10.27 -3.96 -11.94
N ILE A 247 11.00 -3.37 -12.89
CA ILE A 247 10.41 -2.67 -14.04
C ILE A 247 9.56 -3.62 -14.92
N PRO A 248 10.10 -4.77 -15.42
CA PRO A 248 9.28 -5.71 -16.19
C PRO A 248 8.14 -6.31 -15.37
N SER A 249 8.32 -6.57 -14.07
CA SER A 249 7.21 -7.00 -13.20
C SER A 249 6.10 -5.96 -13.14
N ALA A 250 6.43 -4.68 -13.01
CA ALA A 250 5.46 -3.58 -13.00
C ALA A 250 4.73 -3.48 -14.35
N ILE A 251 5.44 -3.59 -15.49
CA ILE A 251 4.82 -3.55 -16.81
C ILE A 251 3.85 -4.73 -16.99
N ILE A 252 4.24 -5.94 -16.61
CA ILE A 252 3.39 -7.13 -16.67
C ILE A 252 2.15 -6.93 -15.78
N ALA A 253 2.32 -6.41 -14.56
CA ALA A 253 1.21 -6.12 -13.67
C ALA A 253 0.19 -5.16 -14.28
N VAL A 254 0.65 -4.09 -14.95
CA VAL A 254 -0.22 -3.12 -15.64
C VAL A 254 -0.93 -3.76 -16.83
N VAL A 255 -0.23 -4.55 -17.65
CA VAL A 255 -0.82 -5.23 -18.81
C VAL A 255 -1.89 -6.23 -18.37
N LEU A 256 -1.60 -7.03 -17.35
CA LEU A 256 -2.55 -8.00 -16.79
C LEU A 256 -3.72 -7.32 -16.08
N GLY A 257 -3.50 -6.19 -15.40
CA GLY A 257 -4.57 -5.36 -14.84
C GLY A 257 -5.45 -4.70 -15.91
N ALA A 258 -4.88 -4.27 -17.03
CA ALA A 258 -5.66 -3.79 -18.17
C ALA A 258 -6.46 -4.93 -18.81
N ALA A 259 -5.88 -6.12 -18.90
CA ALA A 259 -6.54 -7.32 -19.40
C ALA A 259 -7.68 -7.80 -18.46
N SER A 260 -7.51 -7.71 -17.14
CA SER A 260 -8.59 -8.01 -16.18
C SER A 260 -9.76 -7.05 -16.34
N GLY A 261 -9.51 -5.76 -16.60
CA GLY A 261 -10.56 -4.79 -16.94
C GLY A 261 -11.33 -5.16 -18.21
N TRP A 262 -10.62 -5.57 -19.27
CA TRP A 262 -11.25 -6.08 -20.49
C TRP A 262 -12.12 -7.32 -20.20
N LEU A 263 -11.59 -8.25 -19.42
CA LEU A 263 -12.25 -9.51 -19.05
C LEU A 263 -13.52 -9.24 -18.25
N GLN A 264 -13.45 -8.37 -17.25
CA GLN A 264 -14.59 -7.96 -16.45
C GLN A 264 -15.69 -7.32 -17.30
N ASP A 265 -15.36 -6.39 -18.21
CA ASP A 265 -16.37 -5.85 -19.14
C ASP A 265 -16.95 -6.94 -20.04
N ALA A 266 -16.09 -7.78 -20.65
CA ALA A 266 -16.53 -8.75 -21.63
C ALA A 266 -17.43 -9.85 -21.04
N VAL A 267 -17.10 -10.32 -19.84
CA VAL A 267 -17.70 -11.50 -19.22
C VAL A 267 -18.81 -11.14 -18.24
N LEU A 268 -18.66 -10.06 -17.49
CA LEU A 268 -19.60 -9.71 -16.43
C LEU A 268 -20.44 -8.50 -16.81
N TRP A 269 -19.81 -7.33 -17.01
CA TRP A 269 -20.55 -6.08 -17.08
C TRP A 269 -21.34 -5.91 -18.38
N ARG A 270 -20.74 -6.25 -19.54
CA ARG A 270 -21.43 -6.13 -20.82
C ARG A 270 -22.62 -7.08 -20.93
N PRO A 271 -22.55 -8.36 -20.53
CA PRO A 271 -23.73 -9.22 -20.48
C PRO A 271 -24.84 -8.71 -19.56
N LEU A 272 -24.49 -8.23 -18.35
CA LEU A 272 -25.48 -7.66 -17.42
C LEU A 272 -26.19 -6.43 -18.02
N ARG A 273 -25.42 -5.50 -18.62
CA ARG A 273 -25.98 -4.33 -19.30
C ARG A 273 -26.89 -4.72 -20.47
N ARG A 274 -26.50 -5.72 -21.28
CA ARG A 274 -27.34 -6.19 -22.40
C ARG A 274 -28.65 -6.83 -21.93
N ARG A 275 -28.67 -7.45 -20.75
CA ARG A 275 -29.87 -8.04 -20.16
C ARG A 275 -30.77 -7.00 -19.47
N GLY A 276 -30.37 -5.72 -19.45
CA GLY A 276 -31.14 -4.66 -18.80
C GLY A 276 -31.14 -4.75 -17.27
N VAL A 277 -30.14 -5.39 -16.67
CA VAL A 277 -30.01 -5.48 -15.20
C VAL A 277 -29.86 -4.07 -14.62
N GLY A 278 -30.67 -3.75 -13.61
CA GLY A 278 -30.71 -2.41 -13.02
C GLY A 278 -29.39 -2.00 -12.35
N MET A 279 -29.16 -0.70 -12.22
CA MET A 279 -27.91 -0.16 -11.65
C MET A 279 -27.65 -0.64 -10.22
N ILE A 280 -28.69 -0.66 -9.38
CA ILE A 280 -28.61 -1.16 -7.99
C ILE A 280 -28.19 -2.63 -7.96
N GLN A 281 -28.75 -3.46 -8.84
CA GLN A 281 -28.39 -4.87 -8.95
C GLN A 281 -26.94 -5.05 -9.41
N GLN A 282 -26.47 -4.23 -10.35
CA GLN A 282 -25.06 -4.24 -10.76
C GLN A 282 -24.14 -3.82 -9.60
N MET A 283 -24.53 -2.85 -8.76
CA MET A 283 -23.76 -2.49 -7.56
C MET A 283 -23.62 -3.66 -6.59
N ILE A 284 -24.71 -4.42 -6.34
CA ILE A 284 -24.65 -5.64 -5.50
C ILE A 284 -23.66 -6.65 -6.08
N VAL A 285 -23.66 -6.83 -7.42
CA VAL A 285 -22.69 -7.70 -8.09
C VAL A 285 -21.25 -7.22 -7.87
N THR A 286 -20.98 -5.91 -7.83
CA THR A 286 -19.62 -5.40 -7.57
C THR A 286 -19.14 -5.76 -6.17
N ILE A 287 -20.02 -5.76 -5.16
CA ILE A 287 -19.69 -6.14 -3.79
C ILE A 287 -19.35 -7.63 -3.72
N GLY A 288 -20.20 -8.48 -4.32
CA GLY A 288 -19.95 -9.91 -4.40
C GLY A 288 -18.65 -10.24 -5.15
N LEU A 289 -18.39 -9.53 -6.26
CA LEU A 289 -17.14 -9.67 -7.00
C LEU A 289 -15.92 -9.23 -6.17
N SER A 290 -16.03 -8.12 -5.43
CA SER A 290 -14.96 -7.63 -4.55
C SER A 290 -14.61 -8.68 -3.50
N MET A 291 -15.60 -9.24 -2.82
CA MET A 291 -15.39 -10.29 -1.81
C MET A 291 -14.77 -11.54 -2.44
N ALA A 292 -15.32 -12.00 -3.57
CA ALA A 292 -14.80 -13.17 -4.26
C ALA A 292 -13.33 -12.99 -4.66
N ILE A 293 -12.97 -11.86 -5.26
CA ILE A 293 -11.60 -11.57 -5.67
C ILE A 293 -10.67 -11.44 -4.44
N SER A 294 -11.09 -10.73 -3.39
CA SER A 294 -10.31 -10.57 -2.16
C SER A 294 -9.95 -11.90 -1.52
N TYR A 295 -10.94 -12.80 -1.41
CA TYR A 295 -10.72 -14.12 -0.81
C TYR A 295 -9.93 -15.07 -1.73
N VAL A 296 -10.03 -14.91 -3.05
CA VAL A 296 -9.11 -15.58 -3.98
C VAL A 296 -7.67 -15.14 -3.71
N TYR A 297 -7.41 -13.84 -3.53
CA TYR A 297 -6.06 -13.37 -3.17
C TYR A 297 -5.61 -13.94 -1.82
N GLN A 298 -6.47 -13.90 -0.81
CA GLN A 298 -6.14 -14.45 0.51
C GLN A 298 -5.84 -15.95 0.46
N PHE A 299 -6.58 -16.72 -0.34
CA PHE A 299 -6.39 -18.16 -0.49
C PHE A 299 -5.01 -18.49 -1.10
N PHE A 300 -4.59 -17.77 -2.14
CA PHE A 300 -3.32 -18.04 -2.82
C PHE A 300 -2.09 -17.43 -2.14
N PHE A 301 -2.23 -16.26 -1.51
CA PHE A 301 -1.09 -15.49 -0.98
C PHE A 301 -1.07 -15.37 0.54
N GLY A 302 -2.11 -15.84 1.24
CA GLY A 302 -2.23 -15.76 2.69
C GLY A 302 -2.63 -14.37 3.20
N ALA A 303 -2.69 -14.25 4.52
CA ALA A 303 -3.15 -13.03 5.20
C ALA A 303 -2.03 -11.99 5.46
N GLY A 304 -0.77 -12.42 5.39
CA GLY A 304 0.39 -11.60 5.75
C GLY A 304 0.76 -10.53 4.71
N PRO A 305 1.65 -9.60 5.08
CA PRO A 305 2.21 -8.63 4.14
C PRO A 305 3.15 -9.31 3.14
N LEU A 306 2.97 -8.96 1.86
CA LEU A 306 3.76 -9.42 0.72
C LEU A 306 4.75 -8.32 0.33
N ARG A 307 6.02 -8.48 0.70
CA ARG A 307 7.07 -7.48 0.45
C ARG A 307 7.47 -7.47 -1.02
N ILE A 308 7.41 -6.31 -1.68
CA ILE A 308 7.79 -6.17 -3.10
C ILE A 308 9.29 -5.91 -3.25
N VAL A 309 9.88 -5.14 -2.32
CA VAL A 309 11.31 -4.80 -2.31
C VAL A 309 11.97 -5.39 -1.07
N THR A 310 13.06 -6.13 -1.29
CA THR A 310 13.89 -6.75 -0.24
C THR A 310 15.17 -5.98 0.03
N GLU A 311 15.60 -5.13 -0.91
CA GLU A 311 16.74 -4.24 -0.73
C GLU A 311 16.41 -3.02 0.14
N THR A 312 17.42 -2.50 0.83
CA THR A 312 17.27 -1.29 1.65
C THR A 312 17.06 -0.08 0.73
N PRO A 313 15.93 0.65 0.84
CA PRO A 313 15.66 1.79 -0.03
C PRO A 313 16.73 2.87 0.16
N THR A 314 17.32 3.32 -0.93
CA THR A 314 18.21 4.48 -0.92
C THR A 314 17.38 5.75 -0.71
N SER A 315 17.78 6.55 0.29
CA SER A 315 17.09 7.80 0.62
C SER A 315 17.86 9.01 0.13
N VAL A 316 17.13 10.01 -0.36
CA VAL A 316 17.65 11.33 -0.70
C VAL A 316 17.02 12.35 0.24
N THR A 317 17.84 13.26 0.77
CA THR A 317 17.39 14.40 1.57
C THR A 317 17.30 15.64 0.69
N LEU A 318 16.12 16.23 0.63
CA LEU A 318 15.80 17.46 -0.10
C LEU A 318 15.42 18.53 0.93
N GLY A 319 16.42 19.25 1.44
CA GLY A 319 16.23 20.21 2.53
C GLY A 319 15.68 19.53 3.79
N PRO A 320 14.52 19.98 4.35
CA PRO A 320 13.94 19.39 5.55
C PRO A 320 13.21 18.06 5.31
N VAL A 321 13.12 17.59 4.06
CA VAL A 321 12.32 16.42 3.66
C VAL A 321 13.23 15.28 3.24
N ARG A 322 12.95 14.07 3.72
CA ARG A 322 13.61 12.82 3.32
C ARG A 322 12.65 11.95 2.52
N LEU A 323 13.05 11.56 1.32
CA LEU A 323 12.30 10.65 0.44
C LEU A 323 13.19 9.49 -0.02
N THR A 324 12.57 8.38 -0.39
CA THR A 324 13.32 7.30 -1.06
C THR A 324 13.38 7.54 -2.56
N VAL A 325 14.42 7.05 -3.22
CA VAL A 325 14.53 7.07 -4.69
C VAL A 325 13.34 6.36 -5.33
N THR A 326 12.88 5.26 -4.72
CA THR A 326 11.66 4.54 -5.15
C THR A 326 10.43 5.43 -5.09
N THR A 327 10.27 6.21 -4.01
CA THR A 327 9.15 7.17 -3.88
C THR A 327 9.18 8.24 -4.98
N LEU A 328 10.36 8.78 -5.29
CA LEU A 328 10.51 9.79 -6.35
C LEU A 328 10.13 9.23 -7.73
N TRP A 329 10.61 8.03 -8.06
CA TRP A 329 10.23 7.36 -9.31
C TRP A 329 8.74 7.02 -9.35
N SER A 330 8.17 6.52 -8.25
CA SER A 330 6.73 6.27 -8.16
C SER A 330 5.91 7.53 -8.40
N MET A 331 6.30 8.65 -7.79
CA MET A 331 5.64 9.94 -8.00
C MET A 331 5.77 10.40 -9.45
N LEU A 332 6.96 10.32 -10.04
CA LEU A 332 7.20 10.71 -11.43
C LEU A 332 6.36 9.88 -12.41
N ILE A 333 6.35 8.54 -12.26
CA ILE A 333 5.56 7.63 -13.11
C ILE A 333 4.07 7.95 -12.97
N ALA A 334 3.59 8.20 -11.75
CA ALA A 334 2.19 8.56 -11.53
C ALA A 334 1.81 9.88 -12.20
N VAL A 335 2.63 10.93 -12.07
CA VAL A 335 2.41 12.22 -12.76
C VAL A 335 2.40 12.04 -14.27
N VAL A 336 3.35 11.30 -14.83
CA VAL A 336 3.41 11.02 -16.28
C VAL A 336 2.17 10.25 -16.75
N ALA A 337 1.74 9.23 -16.00
CA ALA A 337 0.55 8.47 -16.33
C ALA A 337 -0.72 9.33 -16.26
N LEU A 338 -0.87 10.16 -15.23
CA LEU A 338 -2.00 11.10 -15.09
C LEU A 338 -2.01 12.14 -16.21
N ALA A 339 -0.85 12.68 -16.59
CA ALA A 339 -0.71 13.57 -17.75
C ALA A 339 -1.08 12.85 -19.05
N GLY A 340 -0.70 11.57 -19.19
CA GLY A 340 -1.11 10.71 -20.30
C GLY A 340 -2.63 10.52 -20.37
N VAL A 341 -3.30 10.33 -19.24
CA VAL A 341 -4.78 10.25 -19.18
C VAL A 341 -5.41 11.59 -19.52
N ALA A 342 -4.88 12.70 -19.01
CA ALA A 342 -5.36 14.05 -19.35
C ALA A 342 -5.24 14.31 -20.86
N TYR A 343 -4.09 13.99 -21.46
CA TYR A 343 -3.86 14.07 -22.89
C TYR A 343 -4.84 13.17 -23.67
N PHE A 344 -5.00 11.91 -23.23
CA PHE A 344 -5.96 10.98 -23.82
C PHE A 344 -7.37 11.57 -23.85
N LEU A 345 -7.86 12.09 -22.73
CA LEU A 345 -9.22 12.65 -22.63
C LEU A 345 -9.38 13.91 -23.47
N LEU A 346 -8.42 14.83 -23.43
CA LEU A 346 -8.53 16.16 -24.02
C LEU A 346 -8.24 16.18 -25.52
N ARG A 347 -7.25 15.43 -25.98
CA ARG A 347 -6.70 15.55 -27.34
C ARG A 347 -7.13 14.42 -28.28
N THR A 348 -7.44 13.23 -27.78
CA THR A 348 -7.72 12.07 -28.66
C THR A 348 -9.19 11.94 -29.07
N ARG A 349 -9.45 11.26 -30.20
CA ARG A 349 -10.80 10.93 -30.68
C ARG A 349 -11.54 10.00 -29.69
N ALA A 350 -10.83 9.03 -29.13
CA ALA A 350 -11.37 8.11 -28.14
C ALA A 350 -11.77 8.85 -26.85
N GLY A 351 -10.94 9.78 -26.37
CA GLY A 351 -11.27 10.61 -25.21
C GLY A 351 -12.47 11.54 -25.42
N ARG A 352 -12.65 12.10 -26.62
CA ARG A 352 -13.88 12.82 -26.98
C ARG A 352 -15.10 11.91 -26.97
N ALA A 353 -14.98 10.70 -27.50
CA ALA A 353 -16.07 9.72 -27.45
C ALA A 353 -16.40 9.30 -26.01
N THR A 354 -15.41 9.15 -25.13
CA THR A 354 -15.61 8.88 -23.70
C THR A 354 -16.44 9.99 -23.04
N ARG A 355 -16.07 11.26 -23.25
CA ARG A 355 -16.82 12.40 -22.70
C ARG A 355 -18.24 12.49 -23.26
N ALA A 356 -18.42 12.28 -24.57
CA ALA A 356 -19.75 12.27 -25.18
C ALA A 356 -20.64 11.16 -24.61
N VAL A 357 -20.10 9.94 -24.42
CA VAL A 357 -20.83 8.82 -23.81
C VAL A 357 -21.19 9.11 -22.35
N SER A 358 -20.32 9.78 -21.59
CA SER A 358 -20.61 10.22 -20.23
C SER A 358 -21.72 11.26 -20.16
N ASP A 359 -21.78 12.20 -21.11
CA ASP A 359 -22.79 13.26 -21.12
C ASP A 359 -24.17 12.70 -21.55
N ASN A 360 -24.24 11.91 -22.63
CA ASN A 360 -25.47 11.25 -23.06
C ASN A 360 -25.20 9.99 -23.91
N PRO A 361 -25.35 8.77 -23.34
CA PRO A 361 -25.13 7.52 -24.07
C PRO A 361 -26.07 7.33 -25.27
N ALA A 362 -27.33 7.75 -25.17
CA ALA A 362 -28.35 7.54 -26.21
C ALA A 362 -28.07 8.42 -27.44
N LEU A 363 -27.80 9.71 -27.22
CA LEU A 363 -27.42 10.64 -28.29
C LEU A 363 -26.08 10.25 -28.93
N SER A 364 -25.14 9.77 -28.12
CA SER A 364 -23.86 9.24 -28.61
C SER A 364 -24.05 8.06 -29.56
N ALA A 365 -24.93 7.12 -29.22
CA ALA A 365 -25.25 5.98 -30.08
C ALA A 365 -25.91 6.41 -31.39
N ALA A 366 -26.84 7.37 -31.34
CA ALA A 366 -27.49 7.93 -32.53
C ALA A 366 -26.50 8.66 -33.45
N SER A 367 -25.45 9.26 -32.88
CA SER A 367 -24.37 9.95 -33.60
C SER A 367 -23.28 8.99 -34.13
N GLY A 368 -23.52 7.66 -34.07
CA GLY A 368 -22.59 6.64 -34.57
C GLY A 368 -21.45 6.24 -33.64
N ILE A 369 -21.42 6.75 -32.39
CA ILE A 369 -20.41 6.35 -31.40
C ILE A 369 -20.78 4.99 -30.82
N SER A 370 -19.85 4.03 -30.94
CA SER A 370 -20.03 2.70 -30.35
C SER A 370 -19.88 2.71 -28.82
N VAL A 371 -20.95 3.03 -28.09
CA VAL A 371 -21.01 3.13 -26.62
C VAL A 371 -20.34 1.93 -25.92
N ASN A 372 -20.64 0.71 -26.35
CA ASN A 372 -20.06 -0.51 -25.77
C ASN A 372 -18.54 -0.61 -25.93
N ARG A 373 -17.98 -0.09 -27.03
CA ARG A 373 -16.52 -0.10 -27.24
C ARG A 373 -15.86 0.96 -26.37
N THR A 374 -16.50 2.12 -26.23
CA THR A 374 -16.05 3.20 -25.34
C THR A 374 -16.04 2.74 -23.89
N ILE A 375 -17.12 2.13 -23.40
CA ILE A 375 -17.20 1.58 -22.04
C ILE A 375 -16.08 0.55 -21.82
N ARG A 376 -15.89 -0.38 -22.76
CA ARG A 376 -14.81 -1.37 -22.66
C ARG A 376 -13.42 -0.74 -22.58
N LEU A 377 -13.15 0.26 -23.42
CA LEU A 377 -11.88 0.99 -23.37
C LEU A 377 -11.66 1.63 -22.00
N VAL A 378 -12.72 2.22 -21.42
CA VAL A 378 -12.68 2.80 -20.09
C VAL A 378 -12.42 1.75 -19.00
N TRP A 379 -13.02 0.55 -19.09
CA TRP A 379 -12.71 -0.55 -18.18
C TRP A 379 -11.25 -1.00 -18.26
N VAL A 380 -10.69 -1.08 -19.47
CA VAL A 380 -9.28 -1.44 -19.69
C VAL A 380 -8.34 -0.39 -19.11
N ILE A 381 -8.57 0.88 -19.43
CA ILE A 381 -7.76 2.00 -18.92
C ILE A 381 -7.92 2.09 -17.39
N GLY A 382 -9.14 2.01 -16.88
CA GLY A 382 -9.43 2.13 -15.45
C GLY A 382 -8.78 1.04 -14.61
N ALA A 383 -8.87 -0.21 -15.04
CA ALA A 383 -8.22 -1.33 -14.35
C ALA A 383 -6.70 -1.30 -14.49
N GLY A 384 -6.17 -0.90 -15.65
CA GLY A 384 -4.73 -0.71 -15.85
C GLY A 384 -4.14 0.39 -14.97
N LEU A 385 -4.84 1.53 -14.83
CA LEU A 385 -4.44 2.62 -13.92
C LEU A 385 -4.55 2.20 -12.45
N ALA A 386 -5.59 1.46 -12.09
CA ALA A 386 -5.72 0.91 -10.73
C ALA A 386 -4.58 -0.07 -10.41
N ALA A 387 -4.23 -0.96 -11.34
CA ALA A 387 -3.11 -1.87 -11.19
C ALA A 387 -1.78 -1.10 -11.07
N LEU A 388 -1.55 -0.09 -11.91
CA LEU A 388 -0.37 0.76 -11.79
C LEU A 388 -0.33 1.48 -10.43
N GLY A 389 -1.46 2.04 -9.99
CA GLY A 389 -1.60 2.63 -8.66
C GLY A 389 -1.25 1.62 -7.56
N GLY A 390 -1.72 0.37 -7.67
CA GLY A 390 -1.40 -0.72 -6.76
C GLY A 390 0.08 -1.06 -6.70
N VAL A 391 0.75 -1.15 -7.85
CA VAL A 391 2.21 -1.35 -7.91
C VAL A 391 2.92 -0.22 -7.19
N LEU A 392 2.60 1.03 -7.52
CA LEU A 392 3.31 2.21 -6.99
C LEU A 392 3.03 2.45 -5.50
N VAL A 393 1.80 2.21 -5.04
CA VAL A 393 1.44 2.23 -3.62
C VAL A 393 2.15 1.10 -2.85
N GLY A 394 2.19 -0.11 -3.42
CA GLY A 394 2.93 -1.23 -2.84
C GLY A 394 4.43 -0.94 -2.72
N LEU A 395 5.01 -0.23 -3.70
CA LEU A 395 6.39 0.25 -3.62
C LEU A 395 6.57 1.38 -2.60
N TYR A 396 5.60 2.27 -2.46
CA TYR A 396 5.61 3.35 -1.47
C TYR A 396 5.61 2.81 -0.04
N PHE A 397 4.79 1.79 0.25
CA PHE A 397 4.76 1.13 1.56
C PHE A 397 5.78 0.00 1.70
N GLY A 398 6.46 -0.41 0.62
CA GLY A 398 7.40 -1.53 0.59
C GLY A 398 6.76 -2.92 0.61
N ALA A 399 5.43 -2.99 0.75
CA ALA A 399 4.66 -4.23 0.76
C ALA A 399 3.24 -3.99 0.25
N THR A 400 2.60 -5.08 -0.17
CA THR A 400 1.17 -5.17 -0.47
C THR A 400 0.54 -6.25 0.40
N SER A 401 -0.78 -6.35 0.40
CA SER A 401 -1.54 -7.42 1.05
C SER A 401 -2.75 -7.80 0.22
N TRP A 402 -3.38 -8.91 0.56
CA TRP A 402 -4.63 -9.38 -0.08
C TRP A 402 -5.78 -8.37 0.04
N TYR A 403 -5.78 -7.52 1.07
CA TYR A 403 -6.84 -6.52 1.35
C TYR A 403 -6.40 -5.06 1.14
N SER A 404 -5.23 -4.83 0.52
CA SER A 404 -4.71 -3.46 0.32
C SER A 404 -5.66 -2.58 -0.49
N GLY A 405 -6.30 -3.16 -1.52
CA GLY A 405 -7.30 -2.50 -2.35
C GLY A 405 -8.58 -2.15 -1.62
N GLY A 406 -9.07 -3.02 -0.72
CA GLY A 406 -10.25 -2.76 0.10
C GLY A 406 -10.08 -1.54 1.02
N ALA A 407 -8.92 -1.44 1.68
CA ALA A 407 -8.58 -0.25 2.47
C ALA A 407 -8.50 1.01 1.60
N MET A 408 -7.87 0.92 0.43
CA MET A 408 -7.72 2.05 -0.48
C MET A 408 -9.03 2.47 -1.14
N LEU A 409 -9.97 1.54 -1.35
CA LEU A 409 -11.25 1.78 -2.00
C LEU A 409 -12.05 2.89 -1.32
N LEU A 410 -12.06 2.88 0.01
CA LEU A 410 -12.77 3.88 0.79
C LEU A 410 -12.16 5.28 0.61
N LEU A 411 -10.83 5.37 0.59
CA LEU A 411 -10.12 6.62 0.30
C LEU A 411 -10.35 7.07 -1.14
N MET A 412 -10.39 6.14 -2.10
CA MET A 412 -10.71 6.45 -3.49
C MET A 412 -12.14 6.99 -3.62
N PHE A 413 -13.12 6.39 -2.96
CA PHE A 413 -14.48 6.93 -2.94
C PHE A 413 -14.54 8.31 -2.27
N ALA A 414 -13.85 8.51 -1.14
CA ALA A 414 -13.73 9.83 -0.51
C ALA A 414 -13.13 10.87 -1.48
N ALA A 415 -12.06 10.51 -2.19
CA ALA A 415 -11.42 11.38 -3.16
C ALA A 415 -12.31 11.69 -4.37
N VAL A 416 -12.96 10.67 -4.95
CA VAL A 416 -13.81 10.85 -6.14
C VAL A 416 -15.09 11.62 -5.80
N THR A 417 -15.70 11.38 -4.64
CA THR A 417 -16.89 12.13 -4.19
C THR A 417 -16.55 13.58 -3.84
N LEU A 418 -15.43 13.81 -3.13
CA LEU A 418 -14.90 15.17 -2.89
C LEU A 418 -14.61 15.88 -4.21
N GLY A 419 -14.03 15.18 -5.19
CA GLY A 419 -13.71 15.71 -6.51
C GLY A 419 -14.92 15.98 -7.40
N GLY A 420 -15.98 15.18 -7.24
CA GLY A 420 -17.14 15.10 -8.12
C GLY A 420 -17.17 13.77 -8.88
N LEU A 421 -18.20 12.98 -8.61
CA LEU A 421 -18.38 11.66 -9.22
C LEU A 421 -18.47 11.76 -10.75
N GLY A 422 -17.71 10.92 -11.45
CA GLY A 422 -17.72 10.87 -12.91
C GLY A 422 -16.81 11.88 -13.61
N ALA A 423 -16.18 12.79 -12.86
CA ALA A 423 -15.22 13.76 -13.39
C ALA A 423 -13.77 13.32 -13.10
N ALA A 424 -13.05 12.87 -14.14
CA ALA A 424 -11.66 12.41 -14.01
C ALA A 424 -10.72 13.43 -13.34
N PHE A 425 -10.84 14.71 -13.72
CA PHE A 425 -10.06 15.80 -13.13
C PHE A 425 -10.51 16.11 -11.69
N GLY A 426 -11.79 15.90 -11.38
CA GLY A 426 -12.33 15.94 -10.02
C GLY A 426 -11.65 14.90 -9.14
N ALA A 427 -11.61 13.65 -9.58
CA ALA A 427 -10.93 12.58 -8.86
C ALA A 427 -9.46 12.90 -8.58
N LEU A 428 -8.73 13.47 -9.54
CA LEU A 428 -7.35 13.91 -9.33
C LEU A 428 -7.25 14.96 -8.22
N ALA A 429 -8.00 16.05 -8.32
CA ALA A 429 -7.98 17.12 -7.32
C ALA A 429 -8.40 16.63 -5.94
N GLY A 430 -9.47 15.82 -5.87
CA GLY A 430 -9.95 15.22 -4.64
C GLY A 430 -8.92 14.28 -4.01
N SER A 431 -8.21 13.48 -4.79
CA SER A 431 -7.15 12.61 -4.27
C SER A 431 -5.96 13.38 -3.71
N ILE A 432 -5.56 14.51 -4.31
CA ILE A 432 -4.53 15.38 -3.74
C ILE A 432 -4.97 15.93 -2.38
N VAL A 433 -6.20 16.42 -2.28
CA VAL A 433 -6.74 16.94 -1.01
C VAL A 433 -6.83 15.83 0.04
N ILE A 434 -7.37 14.66 -0.30
CA ILE A 434 -7.44 13.53 0.62
C ILE A 434 -6.03 13.07 1.04
N GLY A 435 -5.06 13.02 0.12
CA GLY A 435 -3.69 12.66 0.46
C GLY A 435 -3.04 13.62 1.45
N LEU A 436 -3.19 14.93 1.22
CA LEU A 436 -2.72 15.97 2.13
C LEU A 436 -3.39 15.89 3.51
N VAL A 437 -4.71 15.71 3.55
CA VAL A 437 -5.44 15.58 4.82
C VAL A 437 -5.00 14.35 5.59
N VAL A 438 -4.92 13.20 4.92
CA VAL A 438 -4.54 11.94 5.56
C VAL A 438 -3.16 12.07 6.22
N GLU A 439 -2.17 12.62 5.52
CA GLU A 439 -0.83 12.75 6.08
C GLU A 439 -0.72 13.88 7.11
N LEU A 440 -1.34 15.05 6.90
CA LEU A 440 -1.31 16.17 7.86
C LEU A 440 -2.14 15.90 9.12
N SER A 441 -3.20 15.10 9.04
CA SER A 441 -4.01 14.73 10.21
C SER A 441 -3.20 13.99 11.26
N SER A 442 -2.10 13.33 10.87
CA SER A 442 -1.18 12.65 11.78
C SER A 442 -0.40 13.59 12.72
N LEU A 443 -0.53 14.90 12.55
CA LEU A 443 -0.04 15.90 13.51
C LEU A 443 -0.90 15.94 14.78
N TRP A 444 -2.18 15.62 14.67
CA TRP A 444 -3.17 15.79 15.74
C TRP A 444 -3.85 14.47 16.15
N ILE A 445 -3.85 13.49 15.26
CA ILE A 445 -4.52 12.19 15.41
C ILE A 445 -3.46 11.09 15.34
N PRO A 446 -3.59 9.98 16.10
CA PRO A 446 -2.73 8.81 15.95
C PRO A 446 -2.63 8.34 14.50
N THR A 447 -1.44 7.92 14.08
CA THR A 447 -1.15 7.48 12.71
C THR A 447 -2.03 6.35 12.23
N ASP A 448 -2.48 5.48 13.14
CA ASP A 448 -3.34 4.34 12.81
C ASP A 448 -4.76 4.78 12.44
N MET A 449 -5.20 5.92 12.98
CA MET A 449 -6.52 6.49 12.75
C MET A 449 -6.52 7.55 11.64
N ARG A 450 -5.38 7.83 10.99
CA ARG A 450 -5.27 8.89 9.98
C ARG A 450 -6.22 8.71 8.78
N TYR A 451 -6.57 7.47 8.41
CA TYR A 451 -7.54 7.22 7.35
C TYR A 451 -8.99 7.56 7.73
N ALA A 452 -9.30 7.63 9.03
CA ALA A 452 -10.62 8.10 9.50
C ALA A 452 -10.85 9.58 9.16
N SER A 453 -9.80 10.39 9.03
CA SER A 453 -9.92 11.79 8.61
C SER A 453 -10.53 11.93 7.19
N ALA A 454 -10.15 11.05 6.26
CA ALA A 454 -10.70 11.02 4.90
C ALA A 454 -12.20 10.67 4.90
N LEU A 455 -12.61 9.76 5.79
CA LEU A 455 -14.00 9.39 6.00
C LEU A 455 -14.84 10.54 6.55
N VAL A 456 -14.33 11.28 7.53
CA VAL A 456 -15.01 12.47 8.07
C VAL A 456 -15.20 13.51 6.95
N ILE A 457 -14.17 13.75 6.13
CA ILE A 457 -14.30 14.65 4.97
C ILE A 457 -15.37 14.14 4.00
N LEU A 458 -15.39 12.85 3.69
CA LEU A 458 -16.43 12.26 2.84
C LEU A 458 -17.84 12.56 3.39
N ILE A 459 -18.06 12.35 4.70
CA ILE A 459 -19.35 12.66 5.35
C ILE A 459 -19.70 14.14 5.22
N LEU A 460 -18.74 15.03 5.51
CA LEU A 460 -18.94 16.48 5.42
C LEU A 460 -19.27 16.94 4.00
N VAL A 461 -18.58 16.39 3.00
CA VAL A 461 -18.86 16.68 1.58
C VAL A 461 -20.26 16.23 1.20
N LEU A 462 -20.66 15.02 1.60
CA LEU A 462 -22.00 14.52 1.28
C LEU A 462 -23.11 15.34 1.95
N LEU A 463 -22.86 15.89 3.15
CA LEU A 463 -23.79 16.75 3.87
C LEU A 463 -23.91 18.14 3.24
N VAL A 464 -22.78 18.76 2.91
CA VAL A 464 -22.73 20.19 2.51
C VAL A 464 -22.83 20.36 0.99
N ARG A 465 -22.18 19.49 0.21
CA ARG A 465 -22.07 19.62 -1.25
C ARG A 465 -21.85 18.25 -1.93
N PRO A 466 -22.91 17.42 -2.04
CA PRO A 466 -22.80 16.04 -2.56
C PRO A 466 -22.36 15.94 -4.03
N GLN A 467 -22.35 17.06 -4.76
CA GLN A 467 -21.84 17.16 -6.12
C GLN A 467 -20.29 17.21 -6.18
N GLY A 468 -19.61 17.40 -5.05
CA GLY A 468 -18.15 17.59 -5.00
C GLY A 468 -17.67 18.97 -5.47
N ILE A 469 -16.35 19.16 -5.53
CA ILE A 469 -15.69 20.44 -5.85
C ILE A 469 -15.88 20.82 -7.33
N LEU A 470 -15.78 19.84 -8.24
CA LEU A 470 -15.86 20.06 -9.70
C LEU A 470 -17.12 19.45 -10.33
N GLY A 471 -18.13 19.07 -9.54
CA GLY A 471 -19.39 18.54 -10.04
C GLY A 471 -20.23 19.57 -10.79
N ARG A 472 -20.92 19.13 -11.85
CA ARG A 472 -21.88 19.95 -12.58
C ARG A 472 -23.18 20.05 -11.77
N ALA A 473 -23.68 21.26 -11.56
CA ALA A 473 -24.99 21.47 -10.95
C ALA A 473 -26.08 20.93 -11.89
N THR A 474 -26.71 19.82 -11.53
CA THR A 474 -27.97 19.41 -12.15
C THR A 474 -29.10 20.17 -11.47
N ARG A 475 -29.98 20.80 -12.26
CA ARG A 475 -31.28 21.23 -11.73
C ARG A 475 -32.02 19.95 -11.36
N VAL A 476 -32.26 19.77 -10.06
CA VAL A 476 -33.29 18.86 -9.57
C VAL A 476 -34.60 19.56 -9.89
N GLY A 477 -35.23 19.16 -11.00
CA GLY A 477 -36.46 19.74 -11.52
C GLY A 477 -37.26 18.68 -12.22
#